data_AF-A0A1G0FWK2-F1
#
_entry.id   AF-A0A1G0FWK2-F1
#
_cell.length_a   1.000
_cell.length_b   1.000
_cell.length_c   1.000
_cell.angle_alpha   90.00
_cell.angle_beta   90.00
_cell.angle_gamma   90.00
#
_symmetry.space_group_name_H-M   'P 1'
#
loop_
_entity.id
_entity.type
_entity.pdbx_description
1 polymer ?
#
loop_
_entity_poly.entity_id
_entity_poly.type
_entity_poly.pdbx_seq_one_letter_code
_entity_poly.pdbx_strand_id
1 'polypeptide(L)'
;MVVEGYHDARLAVECDGDKYHGADKWADDMQRQRVLERAGWVFWRCFASAFIRRLKEVLEDLLKTLAERGIEPMGAEDAPRSVHTEHRVVSSFTEPAA
;
A
#
# COMPACT_ATOMS: atom_id res chain seq x y z
N MET A 1 2.02 3.74 -1.84
CA MET A 1 0.84 4.14 -1.04
C MET A 1 1.10 3.78 0.42
N VAL A 2 0.49 4.46 1.38
CA VAL A 2 0.55 4.08 2.81
C VAL A 2 -0.86 3.81 3.31
N VAL A 3 -1.03 2.71 4.04
CA VAL A 3 -2.26 2.38 4.76
C VAL A 3 -1.99 2.54 6.25
N GLU A 4 -2.84 3.31 6.93
CA GLU A 4 -2.74 3.61 8.36
C GLU A 4 -3.91 2.96 9.10
N GLY A 5 -3.66 2.53 10.33
CA GLY A 5 -4.65 1.99 11.26
C GLY A 5 -4.54 2.65 12.62
N TYR A 6 -5.30 2.14 13.59
CA TYR A 6 -5.22 2.59 14.98
C TYR A 6 -3.82 2.37 15.58
N HIS A 7 -3.52 3.12 16.65
CA HIS A 7 -2.28 2.99 17.42
C HIS A 7 -1.00 3.14 16.55
N ASP A 8 -1.02 4.06 15.59
CA ASP A 8 0.08 4.34 14.66
C ASP A 8 0.52 3.12 13.81
N ALA A 9 -0.35 2.12 13.65
CA ALA A 9 -0.10 1.01 12.75
C ALA A 9 -0.04 1.51 11.31
N ARG A 10 1.04 1.17 10.59
CA ARG A 10 1.26 1.64 9.22
C ARG A 10 1.89 0.56 8.34
N LEU A 11 1.43 0.48 7.10
CA LEU A 11 1.99 -0.39 6.07
C LEU A 11 2.21 0.39 4.79
N ALA A 12 3.44 0.39 4.28
CA ALA A 12 3.71 0.89 2.93
C ALA A 12 3.32 -0.20 1.92
N VAL A 13 2.47 0.15 0.96
CA VAL A 13 1.99 -0.74 -0.10
C VAL A 13 2.55 -0.28 -1.44
N GLU A 14 3.20 -1.18 -2.15
CA GLU A 14 3.77 -0.95 -3.48
C GLU A 14 3.30 -2.01 -4.48
N CYS A 15 2.99 -1.56 -5.69
CA CYS A 15 2.63 -2.41 -6.82
C CYS A 15 3.66 -2.17 -7.93
N ASP A 16 4.61 -3.09 -8.06
CA ASP A 16 5.82 -2.95 -8.87
C ASP A 16 5.52 -3.30 -10.34
N GLY A 17 5.61 -2.34 -11.25
CA GLY A 17 5.25 -2.56 -12.66
C GLY A 17 6.00 -1.74 -13.71
N ASP A 18 6.91 -0.86 -13.30
CA ASP A 18 7.50 0.10 -14.23
C ASP A 18 8.74 -0.45 -14.95
N LYS A 19 8.97 0.05 -16.17
CA LYS A 19 10.19 -0.22 -16.95
C LYS A 19 11.41 0.14 -16.12
N TYR A 20 12.41 -0.75 -16.12
CA TYR A 20 13.73 -0.55 -15.54
C TYR A 20 14.21 0.90 -15.67
N HIS A 21 14.32 1.57 -14.53
CA HIS A 21 15.01 2.84 -14.45
C HIS A 21 16.51 2.58 -14.67
N GLY A 22 17.20 3.46 -15.42
CA GLY A 22 18.64 3.31 -15.71
C GLY A 22 19.49 3.21 -14.44
N ALA A 23 20.75 2.77 -14.59
CA ALA A 23 21.65 2.42 -13.47
C ALA A 23 21.74 3.49 -12.36
N ASP A 24 21.64 4.77 -12.72
CA ASP A 24 21.73 5.88 -11.76
C ASP A 24 20.51 5.95 -10.80
N LYS A 25 19.31 5.64 -11.29
CA LYS A 25 18.08 5.67 -10.47
C LYS A 25 17.97 4.47 -9.53
N TRP A 26 18.61 3.35 -9.87
CA TRP A 26 18.62 2.15 -9.04
C TRP A 26 19.33 2.39 -7.70
N ALA A 27 20.46 3.10 -7.71
CA ALA A 27 21.20 3.43 -6.48
C ALA A 27 20.38 4.31 -5.54
N ASP A 28 19.70 5.32 -6.08
CA ASP A 28 18.83 6.22 -5.32
C ASP A 28 17.63 5.49 -4.71
N ASP A 29 16.99 4.58 -5.46
CA ASP A 29 15.86 3.79 -4.97
C ASP A 29 16.30 2.81 -3.87
N MET A 30 17.45 2.15 -4.03
CA MET A 30 18.04 1.29 -2.99
C MET A 30 18.40 2.07 -1.72
N GLN A 31 18.93 3.28 -1.86
CA GLN A 31 19.22 4.13 -0.72
C GLN A 31 17.93 4.55 -0.01
N ARG A 32 16.92 4.97 -0.76
CA ARG A 32 15.62 5.39 -0.21
C ARG A 32 14.96 4.24 0.55
N GLN A 33 14.93 3.04 -0.04
CA GLN A 33 14.36 1.86 0.61
C GLN A 33 15.08 1.55 1.92
N ARG A 34 16.42 1.50 1.92
CA ARG A 34 17.21 1.25 3.14
C ARG A 34 16.96 2.28 4.24
N VAL A 35 16.79 3.55 3.89
CA VAL A 35 16.49 4.61 4.87
C VAL A 35 15.12 4.36 5.51
N LEU A 36 14.11 4.05 4.71
CA LEU A 36 12.75 3.80 5.20
C LEU A 36 12.69 2.55 6.07
N GLU A 37 13.31 1.45 5.65
CA GLU A 37 13.39 0.21 6.45
C GLU A 37 14.09 0.45 7.80
N ARG A 38 15.19 1.23 7.83
CA ARG A 38 15.86 1.61 9.09
C ARG A 38 15.00 2.51 9.99
N ALA A 39 14.10 3.30 9.41
CA ALA A 39 13.13 4.09 10.15
C ALA A 39 11.91 3.26 10.63
N GLY A 40 11.95 1.93 10.46
CA GLY A 40 10.90 1.01 10.90
C GLY A 40 9.72 0.90 9.92
N TRP A 41 9.88 1.35 8.67
CA TRP A 41 8.87 1.10 7.66
C TRP A 41 8.87 -0.36 7.23
N VAL A 42 7.67 -0.90 7.11
CA VAL A 42 7.45 -2.22 6.53
C VAL A 42 6.71 -2.06 5.22
N PHE A 43 7.18 -2.80 4.21
CA PHE A 43 6.65 -2.79 2.86
C PHE A 43 5.94 -4.10 2.57
N TRP A 44 4.72 -4.00 2.06
CA TRP A 44 4.08 -5.07 1.29
C TRP A 44 4.22 -4.73 -0.20
N ARG A 45 4.64 -5.70 -1.00
CA ARG A 45 4.92 -5.53 -2.43
C ARG A 45 4.26 -6.63 -3.25
N CYS A 46 3.73 -6.27 -4.41
CA CYS A 46 3.35 -7.23 -5.44
C CYS A 46 3.75 -6.75 -6.83
N PHE A 47 3.99 -7.66 -7.77
CA PHE A 47 4.18 -7.27 -9.17
C PHE A 47 2.84 -6.87 -9.80
N ALA A 48 2.81 -5.81 -10.61
CA ALA A 48 1.63 -5.36 -11.36
C ALA A 48 1.06 -6.48 -12.25
N SER A 49 1.93 -7.28 -12.87
CA SER A 49 1.51 -8.44 -13.66
C SER A 49 0.86 -9.54 -12.82
N ALA A 50 1.25 -9.69 -11.55
CA ALA A 50 0.62 -10.62 -10.61
C ALA A 50 -0.71 -10.06 -10.11
N PHE A 51 -0.75 -8.77 -9.77
CA PHE A 51 -1.97 -8.07 -9.36
C PHE A 51 -3.07 -8.18 -10.41
N ILE A 52 -2.74 -7.99 -11.69
CA ILE A 52 -3.71 -8.10 -12.79
C ILE A 52 -4.16 -9.54 -13.01
N ARG A 53 -3.24 -10.50 -13.04
CA ARG A 53 -3.56 -11.91 -13.38
C ARG A 53 -4.18 -12.71 -12.24
N ARG A 54 -3.84 -12.38 -11.00
CA ARG A 54 -4.20 -13.12 -9.77
C ARG A 54 -4.75 -12.18 -8.72
N LEU A 55 -5.62 -11.27 -9.15
CA LEU A 55 -6.15 -10.18 -8.32
C LEU A 55 -6.67 -10.68 -6.98
N LYS A 56 -7.47 -11.74 -6.98
CA LYS A 56 -8.07 -12.31 -5.76
C LYS A 56 -7.01 -12.77 -4.76
N GLU A 57 -6.05 -13.58 -5.20
CA GLU A 57 -4.97 -14.10 -4.34
C GLU A 57 -4.11 -12.96 -3.77
N VAL A 58 -3.80 -11.96 -4.60
CA VAL A 58 -2.98 -10.81 -4.18
C VAL A 58 -3.72 -9.93 -3.17
N LEU A 59 -5.03 -9.72 -3.37
CA LEU A 59 -5.84 -8.98 -2.40
C LEU A 59 -6.02 -9.76 -1.10
N GLU A 60 -6.22 -11.07 -1.14
CA GLU A 60 -6.30 -11.91 0.06
C GLU A 60 -5.00 -11.85 0.88
N ASP A 61 -3.84 -11.90 0.22
CA ASP A 61 -2.54 -11.74 0.87
C ASP A 61 -2.34 -10.35 1.50
N LEU A 62 -2.75 -9.28 0.79
CA LEU A 62 -2.71 -7.92 1.32
C LEU A 62 -3.60 -7.76 2.55
N LEU A 63 -4.86 -8.22 2.47
CA LEU A 63 -5.83 -8.12 3.56
C LEU A 63 -5.36 -8.92 4.79
N LYS A 64 -4.81 -10.12 4.58
CA LYS A 64 -4.20 -10.92 5.66
C LYS A 64 -3.05 -10.17 6.32
N THR A 65 -2.16 -9.57 5.52
CA THR A 65 -1.02 -8.80 6.03
C THR A 65 -1.47 -7.59 6.85
N LEU A 66 -2.52 -6.90 6.43
CA LEU A 66 -3.11 -5.77 7.16
C LEU A 66 -3.66 -6.23 8.52
N ALA A 67 -4.45 -7.31 8.54
CA ALA A 67 -5.03 -7.87 9.76
C ALA A 67 -3.95 -8.36 10.75
N GLU A 68 -2.90 -9.04 10.28
CA GLU A 68 -1.77 -9.47 11.11
C GLU A 68 -1.03 -8.29 11.76
N ARG A 69 -1.16 -7.09 11.20
CA ARG A 69 -0.57 -5.84 11.71
C ARG A 69 -1.54 -5.01 12.53
N GLY A 70 -2.77 -5.48 12.74
CA GLY A 70 -3.82 -4.74 13.44
C GLY A 70 -4.31 -3.51 12.67
N ILE A 71 -4.10 -3.47 11.35
CA ILE A 71 -4.61 -2.40 10.48
C ILE A 71 -6.00 -2.82 10.01
N GLU A 72 -7.00 -2.37 10.76
CA GLU A 72 -8.42 -2.64 10.49
C GLU A 72 -9.07 -1.47 9.74
N PRO A 73 -10.16 -1.70 8.99
CA PRO A 73 -10.92 -0.63 8.37
C PRO A 73 -11.38 0.42 9.38
N MET A 74 -10.93 1.65 9.20
CA MET A 74 -11.40 2.80 9.96
C MET A 74 -12.56 3.43 9.19
N GLY A 75 -13.70 3.65 9.85
CA GLY A 75 -14.80 4.40 9.26
C GLY A 75 -14.33 5.79 8.85
N ALA A 76 -14.98 6.40 7.85
CA ALA A 76 -14.61 7.72 7.32
C ALA A 76 -14.59 8.84 8.38
N GLU A 77 -15.27 8.62 9.51
CA GLU A 77 -15.38 9.56 10.64
C GLU A 77 -14.13 9.57 11.53
N ASP A 78 -13.40 8.44 11.62
CA ASP A 78 -12.34 8.21 12.63
C ASP A 78 -10.91 8.35 12.09
N ALA A 79 -10.74 8.66 10.79
CA ALA A 79 -9.41 8.79 10.19
C ALA A 79 -8.67 10.04 10.72
N PRO A 80 -7.42 9.90 11.22
CA PRO A 80 -6.65 11.02 11.73
C PRO A 80 -6.37 12.04 10.61
N ARG A 81 -6.77 13.30 10.83
CA ARG A 81 -6.54 14.40 9.89
C ARG A 81 -5.09 14.86 9.97
N SER A 82 -4.21 14.26 9.17
CA SER A 82 -2.87 14.80 8.92
C SER A 82 -2.94 15.99 7.96
N VAL A 83 -2.28 17.09 8.30
CA VAL A 83 -2.14 18.30 7.44
C VAL A 83 -1.39 18.03 6.12
N HIS A 84 -0.75 16.87 5.99
CA HIS A 84 -0.02 16.45 4.79
C HIS A 84 -0.76 15.34 4.00
N THR A 85 -1.96 14.96 4.42
CA THR A 85 -2.74 13.90 3.77
C THR A 85 -3.92 14.51 3.01
N GLU A 86 -4.02 14.25 1.71
CA GLU A 86 -5.19 14.58 0.90
C GLU A 86 -6.21 13.45 1.02
N HIS A 87 -7.39 13.72 1.58
CA HIS A 87 -8.47 12.75 1.62
C HIS A 87 -9.17 12.67 0.26
N ARG A 88 -9.16 11.49 -0.37
CA ARG A 88 -9.91 11.20 -1.60
C ARG A 88 -10.86 10.03 -1.35
N VAL A 89 -12.15 10.27 -1.56
CA VAL A 89 -13.13 9.19 -1.61
C VAL A 89 -13.15 8.65 -3.04
N VAL A 90 -12.65 7.42 -3.22
CA VAL A 90 -12.80 6.69 -4.47
C VAL A 90 -13.95 5.72 -4.29
N SER A 91 -15.08 6.03 -4.91
CA SER A 91 -16.20 5.10 -4.99
C SER A 91 -15.82 3.94 -5.91
N SER A 92 -15.68 2.73 -5.35
CA SER A 92 -15.64 1.51 -6.15
C SER A 92 -17.03 1.28 -6.77
N PHE A 93 -17.19 1.46 -8.07
CA PHE A 93 -18.34 0.93 -8.82
C PHE A 93 -17.85 -0.23 -9.70
N THR A 94 -18.56 -1.36 -9.83
CA THR A 94 -19.96 -1.48 -10.24
C THR A 94 -20.65 -2.72 -9.64
N GLU A 95 -21.92 -2.61 -9.24
CA GLU A 95 -22.83 -3.75 -9.01
C GLU A 95 -22.84 -4.68 -10.24
N PRO A 96 -22.88 -6.01 -10.08
CA PRO A 96 -23.17 -6.89 -11.21
C PRO A 96 -24.57 -6.55 -11.75
N ALA A 97 -24.65 -6.30 -13.06
CA ALA A 97 -25.93 -6.18 -13.75
C ALA A 97 -26.79 -7.42 -13.49
N ALA A 98 -28.07 -7.18 -13.22
CA ALA A 98 -29.12 -8.17 -12.93
C ALA A 98 -29.25 -9.26 -14.00
#